data_AF-A0A6N9UU84-F1
#
_entry.id   AF-A0A6N9UU84-F1
#
_cell.length_a   1.000
_cell.length_b   1.000
_cell.length_c   1.000
_cell.angle_alpha   90.00
_cell.angle_beta   90.00
_cell.angle_gamma   90.00
#
_symmetry.space_group_name_H-M   'P 1'
#
loop_
_entity.id
_entity.type
_entity.pdbx_description
1 polymer ?
#
loop_
_entity_poly.entity_id
_entity_poly.type
_entity_poly.pdbx_seq_one_letter_code
_entity_poly.pdbx_strand_id
1 'polypeptide(L)'
;MNLIEITNAYDSAEEAYADWSVLQDPEVVKVVERAARHMADKYASSVTIEQEDARQEGLILVATHPRLRECLHNPDVGLGVLHHRLVQLLTTRVRTEAKHRSGHSSFEVLAGAA
;
A
#
# COMPACT_ATOMS: atom_id res chain seq x y z
N MET A 1 33.79 19.15 -13.85
CA MET A 1 32.70 18.62 -12.98
C MET A 1 31.58 18.18 -13.89
N ASN A 2 31.37 16.88 -14.04
CA ASN A 2 30.29 16.36 -14.88
C ASN A 2 29.02 16.33 -14.03
N LEU A 3 28.06 17.19 -14.39
CA LEU A 3 26.71 17.14 -13.84
C LEU A 3 26.04 15.88 -14.42
N ILE A 4 25.72 14.93 -13.55
CA ILE A 4 24.96 13.74 -13.92
C ILE A 4 23.50 14.21 -14.07
N GLU A 5 22.99 14.21 -15.30
CA GLU A 5 21.57 14.43 -15.55
C GLU A 5 20.79 13.24 -14.99
N ILE A 6 20.09 13.46 -13.88
CA ILE A 6 19.10 12.50 -13.37
C ILE A 6 17.89 12.61 -14.30
N THR A 7 17.83 11.78 -15.32
CA THR A 7 16.64 11.62 -16.16
C THR A 7 15.58 10.93 -15.32
N ASN A 8 14.80 11.71 -14.59
CA ASN A 8 13.56 11.28 -13.97
C ASN A 8 12.63 10.77 -15.08
N ALA A 9 12.58 9.45 -15.26
CA ALA A 9 11.68 8.77 -16.19
C ALA A 9 10.25 8.75 -15.62
N TYR A 10 9.67 9.94 -15.40
CA TYR A 10 8.25 10.11 -15.12
C TYR A 10 7.65 10.83 -16.32
N ASP A 11 6.83 10.12 -17.11
CA ASP A 11 6.27 10.61 -18.39
C ASP A 11 5.30 11.80 -18.23
N SER A 12 4.92 12.18 -16.99
CA SER A 12 4.51 13.54 -16.64
C SER A 12 4.67 13.79 -15.14
N ALA A 13 4.98 15.02 -14.73
CA ALA A 13 5.06 15.39 -13.30
C ALA A 13 3.70 15.32 -12.58
N GLU A 14 2.60 15.25 -13.33
CA GLU A 14 1.23 15.16 -12.82
C GLU A 14 0.85 13.73 -12.39
N GLU A 15 1.48 12.69 -12.93
CA GLU A 15 1.23 11.29 -12.52
C GLU A 15 1.83 10.94 -11.14
N ALA A 16 2.77 11.75 -10.64
CA ALA A 16 3.48 11.53 -9.38
C ALA A 16 2.91 12.34 -8.19
N TYR A 17 1.79 13.06 -8.36
CA TYR A 17 1.24 13.86 -7.26
C TYR A 17 0.27 13.03 -6.40
N ALA A 18 0.60 12.91 -5.11
CA ALA A 18 -0.31 12.33 -4.12
C ALA A 18 -1.47 13.29 -3.85
N ASP A 19 -2.70 12.79 -3.92
CA ASP A 19 -3.88 13.57 -3.56
C ASP A 19 -4.31 13.23 -2.13
N TRP A 20 -3.89 14.07 -1.18
CA TRP A 20 -4.25 13.92 0.23
C TRP A 20 -5.65 14.44 0.56
N SER A 21 -6.31 15.15 -0.36
CA SER A 21 -7.66 15.68 -0.14
C SER A 21 -8.69 14.55 -0.01
N VAL A 22 -8.42 13.39 -0.60
CA VAL A 22 -9.25 12.17 -0.50
C VAL A 22 -9.45 11.70 0.94
N LEU A 23 -8.57 12.08 1.87
CA LEU A 23 -8.68 11.74 3.29
C LEU A 23 -9.72 12.60 4.02
N GLN A 24 -10.22 13.66 3.39
CA GLN A 24 -11.32 14.48 3.92
C GLN A 24 -12.69 13.87 3.62
N ASP A 25 -12.78 12.88 2.72
CA ASP A 25 -14.02 12.17 2.43
C ASP A 25 -14.26 11.06 3.48
N PRO A 26 -15.29 11.17 4.33
CA PRO A 26 -15.57 10.18 5.37
C PRO A 26 -15.90 8.78 4.81
N GLU A 27 -16.47 8.70 3.61
CA GLU A 27 -16.81 7.40 3.00
C GLU A 27 -15.56 6.68 2.52
N VAL A 28 -14.57 7.42 2.00
CA VAL A 28 -13.26 6.87 1.66
C VAL A 28 -12.55 6.34 2.90
N VAL A 29 -12.54 7.10 3.99
CA VAL A 29 -11.94 6.68 5.26
C VAL A 29 -12.62 5.42 5.79
N LYS A 30 -13.95 5.34 5.77
CA LYS A 30 -14.70 4.12 6.16
C LYS A 30 -14.34 2.91 5.31
N VAL A 31 -14.12 3.08 4.01
CA VAL A 31 -13.69 1.98 3.13
C VAL A 31 -12.30 1.49 3.51
N VAL A 32 -11.38 2.40 3.81
CA VAL A 32 -10.04 2.05 4.28
C VAL A 32 -10.09 1.31 5.62
N GLU A 33 -10.90 1.78 6.57
CA GLU A 33 -11.08 1.10 7.87
C GLU A 33 -11.64 -0.33 7.72
N ARG A 34 -12.62 -0.52 6.83
CA ARG A 34 -13.17 -1.85 6.50
C ARG A 34 -12.11 -2.76 5.89
N ALA A 35 -11.32 -2.25 4.94
CA ALA A 35 -10.24 -3.01 4.33
C ALA A 35 -9.16 -3.37 5.37
N ALA A 36 -8.78 -2.44 6.25
CA ALA A 36 -7.82 -2.67 7.31
C ALA A 36 -8.30 -3.72 8.31
N ARG A 37 -9.57 -3.66 8.73
CA ARG A 37 -10.19 -4.69 9.57
C ARG A 37 -10.19 -6.06 8.90
N HIS A 38 -10.56 -6.12 7.62
CA HIS A 38 -10.49 -7.36 6.85
C HIS A 38 -9.08 -7.96 6.82
N MET A 39 -8.05 -7.11 6.67
CA MET A 39 -6.66 -7.55 6.67
C MET A 39 -6.22 -8.08 8.04
N ALA A 40 -6.60 -7.40 9.13
CA ALA A 40 -6.33 -7.85 10.49
C ALA A 40 -7.01 -9.21 10.76
N ASP A 41 -8.28 -9.36 10.40
CA ASP A 41 -9.03 -10.61 10.56
C ASP A 41 -8.40 -11.75 9.73
N LYS A 42 -8.00 -11.45 8.48
CA LYS A 42 -7.38 -12.41 7.55
C LYS A 42 -6.03 -12.95 8.05
N TYR A 43 -5.24 -12.12 8.73
CA TYR A 43 -3.91 -12.47 9.23
C TYR A 43 -3.83 -12.56 10.76
N ALA A 44 -4.97 -12.66 11.45
CA ALA A 44 -5.04 -12.71 12.91
C ALA A 44 -4.21 -13.87 13.49
N SER A 45 -4.18 -15.02 12.81
CA SER A 45 -3.42 -16.20 13.26
C SER A 45 -1.91 -16.09 13.05
N SER A 46 -1.46 -15.25 12.13
CA SER A 46 -0.05 -15.15 11.73
C SER A 46 0.61 -13.84 12.13
N VAL A 47 -0.13 -12.94 12.80
CA VAL A 47 0.30 -11.62 13.30
C VAL A 47 1.16 -10.89 12.27
N THR A 48 0.74 -10.98 11.00
CA THR A 48 1.59 -10.54 9.88
C THR A 48 1.43 -9.06 9.60
N ILE A 49 0.28 -8.50 9.95
CA ILE A 49 -0.04 -7.07 9.86
C ILE A 49 -1.05 -6.71 10.94
N GLU A 50 -0.84 -5.57 11.60
CA GLU A 50 -1.81 -5.03 12.56
C GLU A 50 -2.87 -4.18 11.85
N GLN A 51 -4.05 -4.03 12.47
CA GLN A 51 -5.14 -3.24 11.88
C GLN A 51 -4.72 -1.79 11.63
N GLU A 52 -4.00 -1.18 12.58
CA GLU A 52 -3.57 0.21 12.47
C GLU A 52 -2.54 0.39 11.35
N ASP A 53 -1.60 -0.53 11.20
CA ASP A 53 -0.64 -0.54 10.09
C ASP A 53 -1.35 -0.68 8.75
N ALA A 54 -2.30 -1.62 8.64
CA ALA A 54 -3.10 -1.81 7.44
C ALA A 54 -3.95 -0.57 7.11
N ARG A 55 -4.43 0.16 8.13
CA ARG A 55 -5.19 1.41 7.97
C ARG A 55 -4.28 2.52 7.43
N GLN A 56 -3.12 2.73 8.03
CA GLN A 56 -2.18 3.77 7.58
C GLN A 56 -1.71 3.51 6.15
N GLU A 57 -1.29 2.29 5.86
CA GLU A 57 -0.89 1.88 4.52
C GLU A 57 -2.05 2.05 3.52
N GLY A 58 -3.27 1.71 3.94
CA GLY A 58 -4.45 1.90 3.11
C GLY A 58 -4.71 3.37 2.75
N LEU A 59 -4.55 4.30 3.69
CA LEU A 59 -4.70 5.73 3.43
C LEU A 59 -3.64 6.24 2.45
N ILE A 60 -2.39 5.80 2.61
CA ILE A 60 -1.29 6.15 1.70
C ILE A 60 -1.60 5.63 0.30
N LEU A 61 -2.04 4.38 0.16
CA LEU A 61 -2.38 3.78 -1.13
C LEU A 61 -3.51 4.56 -1.82
N VAL A 62 -4.57 4.94 -1.11
CA VAL A 62 -5.67 5.70 -1.73
C VAL A 62 -5.19 7.07 -2.21
N ALA A 63 -4.33 7.75 -1.46
CA ALA A 63 -3.80 9.06 -1.84
C ALA A 63 -2.79 8.99 -3.01
N THR A 64 -2.03 7.91 -3.12
CA THR A 64 -0.89 7.82 -4.04
C THR A 64 -1.13 6.95 -5.27
N HIS A 65 -2.04 5.98 -5.20
CA HIS A 65 -2.20 4.97 -6.25
C HIS A 65 -3.28 5.39 -7.28
N PRO A 66 -2.92 5.66 -8.56
CA PRO A 66 -3.85 6.18 -9.57
C PRO A 66 -5.10 5.32 -9.76
N ARG A 67 -4.96 3.99 -9.77
CA ARG A 67 -6.10 3.05 -9.90
C ARG A 67 -7.07 3.08 -8.72
N LEU A 68 -6.65 3.53 -7.53
CA LEU A 68 -7.56 3.67 -6.39
C LEU A 68 -8.28 5.01 -6.47
N ARG A 69 -7.56 6.08 -6.83
CA ARG A 69 -8.15 7.41 -7.08
C ARG A 69 -9.18 7.40 -8.21
N GLU A 70 -8.97 6.60 -9.26
CA GLU A 70 -9.99 6.39 -10.31
C GLU A 70 -11.34 5.98 -9.72
N CYS A 71 -11.36 5.19 -8.64
CA CYS A 71 -12.60 4.75 -7.99
C CYS A 71 -13.35 5.87 -7.25
N LEU A 72 -12.73 7.03 -7.10
CA LEU A 72 -13.31 8.22 -6.46
C LEU A 72 -13.92 9.18 -7.50
N HIS A 73 -13.38 9.17 -8.72
CA HIS A 73 -13.77 10.11 -9.76
C HIS A 73 -14.65 9.48 -10.86
N ASN A 74 -14.57 8.16 -11.05
CA ASN A 74 -15.35 7.45 -12.04
C ASN A 74 -16.66 6.90 -11.42
N PRO A 75 -17.84 7.40 -11.82
CA PRO A 75 -19.12 6.94 -11.28
C PRO A 75 -19.42 5.46 -11.59
N ASP A 76 -18.81 4.89 -12.62
CA ASP A 76 -18.95 3.46 -12.96
C ASP A 76 -18.10 2.56 -12.04
N VAL A 77 -17.12 3.13 -11.36
CA VAL A 77 -16.14 2.43 -10.52
C VAL A 77 -16.27 2.93 -9.08
N GLY A 78 -17.31 2.49 -8.38
CA GLY A 78 -17.62 2.99 -7.03
C GLY A 78 -16.77 2.43 -5.89
N LEU A 79 -17.14 2.80 -4.66
CA LEU A 79 -16.47 2.43 -3.40
C LEU A 79 -16.33 0.90 -3.16
N GLY A 80 -17.19 0.08 -3.75
CA GLY A 80 -17.05 -1.37 -3.69
C GLY A 80 -15.80 -1.87 -4.42
N VAL A 81 -15.49 -1.28 -5.58
CA VAL A 81 -14.28 -1.58 -6.34
C VAL A 81 -13.05 -1.04 -5.61
N LEU A 82 -13.15 0.15 -5.00
CA LEU A 82 -12.10 0.70 -4.14
C LEU A 82 -11.70 -0.29 -3.04
N HIS A 83 -12.68 -0.79 -2.28
CA HIS A 83 -12.44 -1.78 -1.23
C HIS A 83 -11.73 -3.03 -1.77
N HIS A 84 -12.22 -3.59 -2.88
CA HIS A 84 -11.65 -4.79 -3.47
C HIS A 84 -10.19 -4.59 -3.91
N ARG A 85 -9.91 -3.51 -4.65
CA ARG A 85 -8.56 -3.18 -5.12
C ARG A 85 -7.61 -2.90 -3.95
N LEU A 86 -8.10 -2.21 -2.92
CA LEU A 86 -7.32 -1.91 -1.71
C LEU A 86 -6.90 -3.20 -0.98
N VAL A 87 -7.83 -4.13 -0.77
CA VAL A 87 -7.52 -5.44 -0.13
C VAL A 87 -6.51 -6.25 -0.94
N GLN A 88 -6.59 -6.22 -2.27
CA GLN A 88 -5.61 -6.90 -3.14
C GLN A 88 -4.20 -6.30 -3.01
N LEU A 89 -4.09 -4.97 -3.01
CA LEU A 89 -2.82 -4.28 -2.87
C LEU A 89 -2.20 -4.53 -1.50
N LEU A 90 -2.98 -4.39 -0.42
CA LEU A 90 -2.54 -4.70 0.95
C LEU A 90 -2.09 -6.16 1.08
N THR A 91 -2.84 -7.11 0.50
CA THR A 91 -2.45 -8.53 0.48
C THR A 91 -1.12 -8.75 -0.24
N THR A 92 -0.91 -8.08 -1.39
CA THR A 92 0.33 -8.19 -2.16
C THR A 92 1.51 -7.65 -1.35
N ARG A 93 1.33 -6.50 -0.69
CA ARG A 93 2.37 -5.89 0.14
C ARG A 93 2.77 -6.78 1.32
N VAL A 94 1.78 -7.29 2.06
CA VAL A 94 2.01 -8.23 3.18
C VAL A 94 2.79 -9.48 2.72
N ARG A 95 2.44 -10.05 1.56
CA ARG A 95 3.16 -11.19 0.99
C ARG A 95 4.60 -10.85 0.62
N THR A 96 4.81 -9.69 0.00
CA THR A 96 6.14 -9.20 -0.36
C THR A 96 7.01 -8.99 0.87
N GLU A 97 6.50 -8.34 1.91
CA GLU A 97 7.22 -8.14 3.18
C GLU A 97 7.52 -9.45 3.89
N ALA A 98 6.57 -10.40 3.93
CA ALA A 98 6.80 -11.73 4.47
C ALA A 98 7.91 -12.47 3.69
N LYS A 99 7.91 -12.38 2.35
CA LYS A 99 8.97 -12.94 1.51
C LYS A 99 10.33 -12.30 1.80
N HIS A 100 10.39 -10.97 1.91
CA HIS A 100 11.63 -10.28 2.26
C HIS A 100 12.15 -10.72 3.63
N ARG A 101 11.28 -10.81 4.65
CA ARG A 101 11.66 -11.34 5.97
C ARG A 101 12.23 -12.75 5.90
N SER A 102 11.64 -13.63 5.09
CA SER A 102 12.14 -15.00 4.93
C SER A 102 13.52 -15.09 4.25
N GLY A 103 13.88 -14.11 3.43
CA GLY A 103 15.17 -14.09 2.72
C GLY A 103 16.31 -13.43 3.52
N HIS A 104 16.01 -12.74 4.61
CA HIS A 104 17.00 -12.06 5.43
C HIS A 104 17.50 -13.02 6.52
N SER A 105 18.67 -13.62 6.30
CA SER A 105 19.42 -14.30 7.36
C SER A 105 20.24 -13.27 8.15
N SER A 106 20.23 -13.34 9.48
CA SER A 106 21.06 -12.45 10.28
C SER A 106 22.54 -12.74 10.05
N PHE A 107 23.39 -11.70 10.16
CA PHE A 107 24.83 -11.85 10.06
C PHE A 107 25.37 -12.91 11.02
N GLU A 108 24.80 -13.02 12.22
CA GLU A 108 25.19 -14.03 13.22
C GLU A 108 24.89 -15.47 12.77
N VAL A 109 23.76 -15.71 12.07
CA VAL A 109 23.43 -17.02 11.50
C VAL A 109 24.39 -17.38 10.35
N LEU A 110 24.82 -16.38 9.58
CA LEU A 110 25.77 -16.59 8.48
C LEU A 110 27.22 -16.75 8.97
N ALA A 111 27.60 -16.05 10.04
CA ALA A 111 28.95 -16.07 10.61
C ALA A 111 29.20 -17.29 11.52
N GLY A 112 28.17 -17.86 12.15
CA GLY A 112 28.26 -19.09 12.95
C GLY A 112 28.21 -20.39 12.15
N ALA A 113 28.00 -20.31 10.83
CA ALA A 113 27.92 -21.47 9.92
C ALA A 113 29.22 -21.69 9.10
N ALA A 114 30.27 -20.88 9.34
CA ALA A 114 31.60 -20.97 8.73
C ALA A 114 32.64 -21.49 9.73
#